data_AF-A0A2D5TNV0-F1
#
_entry.id   AF-A0A2D5TNV0-F1
#
_cell.length_a   1.000
_cell.length_b   1.000
_cell.length_c   1.000
_cell.angle_alpha   90.00
_cell.angle_beta   90.00
_cell.angle_gamma   90.00
#
_symmetry.space_group_name_H-M   'P 1'
#
loop_
_entity.id
_entity.type
_entity.pdbx_description
1 polymer ?
#
loop_
_entity_poly.entity_id
_entity_poly.type
_entity_poly.pdbx_seq_one_letter_code
_entity_poly.pdbx_strand_id
1 'polypeptide(L)' 'MEKKSFYTHPTKKVVIIFVILWVVSTLLLVLAITDGFQESLFKKNNLIINSILFGSTFTTVSLIRNYIKNKKTD' A
#
# COMPACT_ATOMS: atom_id res chain seq x y z
N MET A 1 3.96 -14.36 24.31
CA MET A 1 4.85 -14.44 23.13
C MET A 1 4.12 -13.78 21.97
N GLU A 2 4.59 -12.63 21.47
CA GLU A 2 4.03 -12.07 20.24
C GLU A 2 4.26 -13.03 19.08
N LYS A 3 3.19 -13.40 18.38
CA LYS A 3 3.25 -14.31 17.24
C LYS A 3 3.93 -13.56 16.09
N LYS A 4 5.19 -13.92 15.79
CA LYS A 4 5.93 -13.37 14.64
C LYS A 4 5.11 -13.63 13.37
N SER A 5 4.59 -12.58 12.73
CA SER A 5 3.85 -12.66 11.48
C SER A 5 4.63 -11.96 10.38
N PHE A 6 4.33 -12.27 9.12
CA PHE A 6 4.93 -11.57 7.97
C PHE A 6 4.62 -10.07 7.96
N TYR A 7 3.62 -9.61 8.71
CA TYR A 7 3.24 -8.21 8.84
C TYR A 7 3.99 -7.50 9.98
N THR A 8 4.20 -8.18 11.12
CA THR A 8 4.93 -7.60 12.26
C THR A 8 6.44 -7.74 12.11
N HIS A 9 6.92 -8.80 11.46
CA HIS A 9 8.33 -9.09 11.17
C HIS A 9 8.54 -9.43 9.68
N PRO A 10 8.28 -8.48 8.78
CA PRO A 10 8.46 -8.70 7.35
C PRO A 10 9.93 -8.94 7.00
N THR A 11 10.19 -9.83 6.05
CA THR A 11 11.51 -9.95 5.43
C THR A 11 11.64 -8.98 4.25
N LYS A 12 12.87 -8.65 3.82
CA LYS A 12 13.11 -7.74 2.69
C LYS A 12 12.34 -8.14 1.43
N LYS A 13 12.23 -9.44 1.15
CA LYS A 13 11.50 -9.98 -0.01
C LYS A 13 10.00 -9.70 0.10
N VAL A 14 9.40 -9.91 1.28
CA VAL A 14 7.98 -9.63 1.53
C VAL A 14 7.68 -8.15 1.31
N VAL A 15 8.53 -7.25 1.82
CA VAL A 15 8.36 -5.80 1.60
C VAL A 15 8.39 -5.46 0.12
N ILE A 16 9.39 -5.96 -0.63
CA ILE A 16 9.52 -5.69 -2.06
C ILE A 16 8.27 -6.15 -2.83
N ILE A 17 7.79 -7.37 -2.58
CA ILE A 17 6.60 -7.91 -3.25
C ILE A 17 5.36 -7.05 -2.95
N PHE A 18 5.14 -6.70 -1.68
CA PHE A 18 3.98 -5.87 -1.29
C PHE A 18 4.06 -4.45 -1.86
N VAL A 19 5.25 -3.86 -1.96
CA VAL A 19 5.44 -2.54 -2.58
C VAL A 19 5.16 -2.60 -4.08
N ILE A 20 5.69 -3.60 -4.79
CA ILE A 20 5.41 -3.78 -6.23
C ILE A 20 3.91 -3.96 -6.45
N LEU A 21 3.28 -4.84 -5.67
CA LEU A 21 1.84 -5.07 -5.75
C LEU A 21 1.05 -3.79 -5.49
N TRP A 22 1.41 -3.03 -4.46
CA TRP A 22 0.78 -1.74 -4.14
C TRP A 22 0.89 -0.74 -5.29
N VAL A 23 2.07 -0.61 -5.92
CA VAL A 23 2.26 0.28 -7.08
C VAL A 23 1.39 -0.16 -8.26
N VAL A 24 1.42 -1.44 -8.63
CA VAL A 24 0.64 -1.97 -9.76
C VAL A 24 -0.85 -1.79 -9.52
N SER A 25 -1.35 -2.18 -8.34
CA SER A 25 -2.77 -2.02 -8.00
C SER A 25 -3.20 -0.56 -7.99
N THR A 26 -2.37 0.33 -7.45
CA THR A 26 -2.68 1.77 -7.41
C THR A 26 -2.71 2.38 -8.81
N LEU A 27 -1.76 2.02 -9.68
CA LEU A 27 -1.75 2.48 -11.07
C LEU A 27 -2.98 1.99 -11.85
N LEU A 28 -3.31 0.70 -11.76
CA LEU A 28 -4.51 0.15 -12.40
C LEU A 28 -5.77 0.86 -11.91
N LEU A 29 -5.87 1.09 -10.60
CA LEU A 29 -7.01 1.75 -9.98
C LEU A 29 -7.14 3.20 -10.45
N VAL A 30 -6.05 3.95 -10.45
CA VAL A 30 -6.01 5.33 -10.97
C VAL A 30 -6.43 5.37 -12.43
N LEU A 31 -5.88 4.51 -13.28
CA LEU A 31 -6.23 4.45 -14.70
C LEU A 31 -7.70 4.13 -14.92
N ALA A 32 -8.25 3.18 -14.16
CA ALA A 32 -9.65 2.75 -14.29
C ALA A 32 -10.64 3.85 -13.89
N ILE A 33 -10.31 4.69 -12.90
CA ILE A 33 -11.19 5.75 -12.41
C ILE A 33 -11.09 7.00 -13.26
N THR A 34 -9.90 7.29 -13.75
CA THR A 34 -9.62 8.53 -14.47
C THR A 34 -9.89 8.41 -15.96
N ASP A 35 -10.35 7.26 -16.44
CA ASP A 35 -10.43 6.94 -17.87
C ASP A 35 -9.12 7.30 -18.59
N GLY A 36 -7.99 6.85 -18.01
CA GLY A 36 -6.66 7.20 -18.52
C GLY A 36 -6.24 8.66 -18.30
N PHE A 37 -6.48 9.22 -17.10
CA PHE A 37 -6.18 10.61 -16.71
C PHE A 37 -7.04 11.69 -17.36
N GLN A 38 -8.15 11.33 -18.01
CA GLN A 38 -9.13 12.27 -18.55
C GLN A 38 -10.02 12.88 -17.46
N GLU A 39 -10.29 12.13 -16.39
CA GLU A 39 -11.07 12.61 -15.24
C GLU A 39 -10.22 12.87 -13.99
N SER A 40 -10.70 13.77 -13.12
CA SER A 40 -10.06 14.04 -11.83
C SER A 40 -10.27 12.91 -10.81
N LEU A 41 -9.18 12.47 -10.19
CA LEU A 41 -9.16 11.50 -9.09
C LEU A 41 -9.94 11.96 -7.85
N PHE A 42 -10.01 13.28 -7.62
CA PHE A 42 -10.55 13.87 -6.39
C PHE A 42 -12.02 14.31 -6.53
N LYS A 43 -12.76 13.78 -7.51
CA LYS A 43 -14.21 14.00 -7.59
C LYS A 43 -14.91 13.36 -6.38
N LYS A 44 -15.95 14.03 -5.85
CA LYS A 44 -16.79 13.51 -4.74
C LYS A 44 -17.39 12.13 -5.02
N ASN A 45 -17.63 11.77 -6.28
CA ASN A 45 -18.15 10.46 -6.66
C ASN A 45 -17.15 9.31 -6.42
N ASN A 46 -15.85 9.63 -6.28
CA ASN A 46 -14.77 8.64 -6.15
C ASN A 46 -14.30 8.48 -4.69
N LEU A 47 -15.09 8.94 -3.71
CA LEU A 47 -14.71 8.99 -2.30
C LEU A 47 -14.41 7.61 -1.71
N ILE A 48 -15.19 6.59 -2.08
CA ILE A 48 -14.95 5.19 -1.70
C ILE A 48 -13.58 4.74 -2.21
N ILE A 49 -13.29 5.06 -3.47
CA ILE A 49 -12.08 4.57 -4.11
C ILE A 49 -10.85 5.28 -3.57
N ASN A 50 -10.95 6.59 -3.33
CA ASN A 50 -9.92 7.34 -2.62
C ASN A 50 -9.65 6.75 -1.23
N SER A 51 -10.70 6.33 -0.51
CA SER A 51 -10.55 5.68 0.80
C SER A 51 -9.79 4.35 0.71
N ILE A 52 -10.05 3.55 -0.33
CA ILE A 52 -9.30 2.31 -0.62
C ILE A 52 -7.82 2.62 -0.91
N LEU A 53 -7.57 3.65 -1.72
CA LEU A 53 -6.23 4.11 -2.09
C LEU A 53 -5.44 4.55 -0.85
N PHE A 54 -6.06 5.33 0.04
CA PHE A 54 -5.47 5.75 1.30
C PHE A 54 -5.22 4.57 2.25
N GLY A 55 -6.19 3.67 2.42
CA GLY A 55 -6.05 2.50 3.30
C GLY A 55 -4.95 1.54 2.85
N SER A 56 -4.86 1.30 1.53
CA SER A 56 -3.80 0.51 0.91
C SER A 56 -2.42 1.15 1.13
N THR A 57 -2.32 2.45 0.92
CA THR A 57 -1.08 3.22 1.18
C THR A 57 -0.67 3.13 2.65
N PHE A 58 -1.62 3.32 3.58
CA PHE A 58 -1.34 3.25 5.02
C PHE A 58 -0.83 1.87 5.43
N THR A 59 -1.42 0.80 4.90
CA THR A 59 -1.02 -0.58 5.16
C THR A 59 0.40 -0.85 4.66
N THR A 60 0.72 -0.43 3.43
CA THR A 60 2.06 -0.58 2.84
C THR A 60 3.11 0.22 3.62
N VAL A 61 2.80 1.47 4.00
CA VAL A 61 3.69 2.30 4.82
C VAL A 61 3.93 1.67 6.18
N SER A 62 2.90 1.10 6.82
CA SER A 62 3.03 0.37 8.09
C SER A 62 3.96 -0.84 7.95
N LEU A 63 3.82 -1.62 6.88
CA LEU A 63 4.67 -2.77 6.60
C LEU A 63 6.15 -2.37 6.39
N ILE A 64 6.40 -1.28 5.66
CA ILE A 64 7.75 -0.71 5.49
C ILE A 64 8.31 -0.23 6.84
N ARG A 65 7.51 0.47 7.65
CA ARG A 65 7.91 0.93 8.99
C ARG A 65 8.28 -0.25 9.90
N ASN A 66 7.50 -1.32 9.89
CA ASN A 66 7.80 -2.55 10.65
C ASN A 66 9.11 -3.19 10.20
N TYR A 67 9.38 -3.24 8.90
CA TYR A 67 10.66 -3.73 8.38
C TYR A 67 11.86 -2.90 8.89
N ILE A 68 11.76 -1.56 8.81
CA ILE A 68 12.83 -0.67 9.26
C ILE A 68 13.04 -0.79 10.78
N LYS A 69 11.95 -0.86 11.55
CA LYS A 69 12.00 -0.99 13.01
C LYS A 69 12.71 -2.27 13.43
N ASN A 70 12.36 -3.41 12.83
CA ASN A 70 12.97 -4.69 13.18
C ASN A 70 14.43 -4.79 12.71
N LYS A 71 14.75 -4.23 11.54
CA LYS A 71 16.14 -4.17 11.04
C LYS A 71 17.06 -3.34 11.94
N LYS A 72 16.54 -2.37 12.69
CA LYS A 72 17.31 -1.59 13.68
C LYS A 72 17.53 -2.32 15.00
N THR A 73 16.76 -3.38 15.26
CA THR A 73 16.76 -4.13 16.51
C THR A 73 17.54 -5.44 16.40
N ASP A 74 17.77 -5.95 15.19
CA ASP A 74 18.76 -6.99 14.87
C ASP A 74 20.17 -6.39 14.74
#